data_AF-Q3Z6H1-F1
#
_entry.id   AF-Q3Z6H1-F1
#
_cell.length_a   1.000
_cell.length_b   1.000
_cell.length_c   1.000
_cell.angle_alpha   90.00
_cell.angle_beta   90.00
_cell.angle_gamma   90.00
#
_symmetry.space_group_name_H-M   'P 1'
#
loop_
_entity.id
_entity.type
_entity.pdbx_description
1 polymer ?
#
loop_
_entity_poly.entity_id
_entity_poly.type
_entity_poly.pdbx_seq_one_letter_code
_entity_poly.pdbx_strand_id
1 'polypeptide(L)'
;MNKSTSVYFCKLAYIPQMTLFQPYPVENFEDAIRDIISPDKSINRYGRTWRFSLPRNFDGFLAGKLGFVSVGIEKKTNYDEQAMDFTEEIVNARQSNYVYWILDLHTHILTFETKTPDIRYQSFRGAFEGFLDYTNGMEIEDLVESTQFNDWSKSVDSILTFTANLRAPNPDYSKHPKLVGQILENTNADKAKIVLKKAKGYGSLKIESTIQDLVKYGESGYSTISACGEKDGRTKIFDSKKRIPVEKIGEPLPKDDNSIWKILISAYNKFINRSCS
;
A
#
# COMPACT_ATOMS: atom_id res chain seq x y z
N MET A 1 -9.58 -1.80 -26.76
CA MET A 1 -9.45 -0.81 -25.67
C MET A 1 -8.52 -1.39 -24.62
N ASN A 2 -7.35 -0.77 -24.37
CA ASN A 2 -6.49 -1.18 -23.27
C ASN A 2 -7.21 -0.90 -21.95
N LYS A 3 -7.47 -1.94 -21.16
CA LYS A 3 -8.12 -1.81 -19.86
C LYS A 3 -7.13 -1.12 -18.92
N SER A 4 -7.38 0.16 -18.62
CA SER A 4 -6.57 0.92 -17.66
C SER A 4 -6.63 0.18 -16.33
N THR A 5 -5.45 -0.22 -15.83
CA THR A 5 -5.30 -0.95 -14.58
C THR A 5 -4.76 0.02 -13.54
N SER A 6 -5.41 0.09 -12.38
CA SER A 6 -4.98 0.93 -11.27
C SER A 6 -4.00 0.18 -10.39
N VAL A 7 -2.84 0.79 -10.16
CA VAL A 7 -1.77 0.32 -9.28
C VAL A 7 -1.80 1.12 -8.00
N TYR A 8 -1.70 0.43 -6.88
CA TYR A 8 -1.73 0.97 -5.53
C TYR A 8 -0.39 0.72 -4.86
N PHE A 9 -0.07 1.60 -3.91
CA PHE A 9 1.16 1.52 -3.15
C PHE A 9 0.88 1.57 -1.66
N CYS A 10 1.48 0.65 -0.93
CA CYS A 10 1.45 0.56 0.52
C CYS A 10 2.84 0.23 1.06
N LYS A 11 3.03 0.35 2.36
CA LYS A 11 4.27 -0.06 3.03
C LYS A 11 4.01 -1.20 4.00
N LEU A 12 4.93 -2.13 4.05
CA LEU A 12 4.99 -3.14 5.10
C LEU A 12 5.82 -2.58 6.26
N ALA A 13 5.23 -2.57 7.44
CA ALA A 13 5.88 -2.14 8.66
C ALA A 13 5.73 -3.23 9.72
N TYR A 14 6.70 -3.36 10.62
CA TYR A 14 6.49 -4.15 11.83
C TYR A 14 5.34 -3.54 12.65
N ILE A 15 4.73 -4.24 13.59
CA ILE A 15 3.89 -3.69 14.64
C ILE A 15 4.84 -3.58 15.83
N PRO A 16 5.01 -2.39 16.43
CA PRO A 16 5.84 -2.30 17.62
C PRO A 16 5.10 -3.05 18.73
N GLN A 17 5.59 -4.24 19.10
CA GLN A 17 5.03 -4.97 20.23
C GLN A 17 5.46 -4.27 21.52
N MET A 18 4.48 -3.95 22.38
CA MET A 18 4.68 -3.31 23.68
C MET A 18 5.22 -4.26 24.77
N THR A 19 5.65 -5.48 24.44
CA THR A 19 6.00 -6.46 25.47
C THR A 19 7.50 -6.48 25.75
N LEU A 20 7.87 -6.13 26.98
CA LEU A 20 9.24 -6.19 27.56
C LEU A 20 9.94 -7.56 27.47
N PHE A 21 9.27 -8.59 26.92
CA PHE A 21 9.65 -9.99 27.10
C PHE A 21 9.63 -10.85 25.82
N GLN A 22 9.37 -10.27 24.65
CA GLN A 22 9.65 -10.96 23.39
C GLN A 22 10.84 -10.29 22.71
N PRO A 23 12.05 -10.89 22.76
CA PRO A 23 13.11 -10.45 21.87
C PRO A 23 12.56 -10.59 20.45
N TYR A 24 12.61 -9.50 19.71
CA TYR A 24 12.38 -9.47 18.27
C TYR A 24 13.02 -10.70 17.64
N PRO A 25 12.28 -11.62 16.99
CA PRO A 25 12.89 -12.48 16.01
C PRO A 25 12.98 -11.62 14.74
N VAL A 26 13.89 -10.63 14.68
CA VAL A 26 14.35 -10.14 13.37
C VAL A 26 15.53 -10.99 12.98
N GLU A 27 15.27 -12.26 12.70
CA GLU A 27 15.97 -12.84 11.57
C GLU A 27 15.42 -12.10 10.35
N ASN A 28 16.19 -11.12 9.86
CA ASN A 28 16.08 -10.44 8.56
C ASN A 28 14.66 -10.25 7.97
N PHE A 29 14.21 -8.98 7.77
CA PHE A 29 12.90 -8.65 7.15
C PHE A 29 12.60 -9.47 5.88
N GLU A 30 13.62 -9.69 5.06
CA GLU A 30 13.50 -10.51 3.85
C GLU A 30 13.08 -11.96 4.17
N ASP A 31 13.69 -12.59 5.16
CA ASP A 31 13.40 -13.97 5.54
C ASP A 31 11.98 -14.08 6.13
N ALA A 32 11.60 -13.12 6.97
CA ALA A 32 10.25 -13.04 7.53
C ALA A 32 9.18 -12.90 6.43
N ILE A 33 9.41 -12.02 5.45
CA ILE A 33 8.52 -11.84 4.30
C ILE A 33 8.46 -13.08 3.41
N ARG A 34 9.60 -13.74 3.17
CA ARG A 34 9.64 -14.95 2.34
C ARG A 34 8.89 -16.10 2.98
N ASP A 35 8.95 -16.25 4.30
CA ASP A 35 8.12 -17.23 5.01
C ASP A 35 6.62 -16.89 4.88
N ILE A 36 6.23 -15.63 5.04
CA ILE A 36 4.83 -15.18 4.92
C ILE A 36 4.29 -15.43 3.52
N ILE A 37 5.03 -15.00 2.50
CA ILE A 37 4.63 -15.05 1.09
C ILE A 37 5.02 -16.43 0.52
N SER A 38 4.36 -17.47 1.01
CA SER A 38 4.56 -18.85 0.56
C SER A 38 3.35 -19.37 -0.23
N PRO A 39 3.56 -20.11 -1.34
CA PRO A 39 2.47 -20.75 -2.08
C PRO A 39 1.78 -21.88 -1.29
N ASP A 40 2.41 -22.39 -0.23
CA ASP A 40 1.86 -23.46 0.62
C ASP A 40 0.89 -22.91 1.67
N LYS A 41 0.91 -21.59 1.91
CA LYS A 41 0.02 -20.92 2.84
C LYS A 41 -1.28 -20.51 2.13
N SER A 42 -2.38 -20.54 2.87
CA SER A 42 -3.66 -20.03 2.39
C SER A 42 -4.48 -19.46 3.53
N ILE A 43 -5.33 -18.49 3.21
CA ILE A 43 -6.28 -17.90 4.16
C ILE A 43 -7.67 -17.91 3.56
N ASN A 44 -8.70 -17.91 4.41
CA ASN A 44 -10.08 -17.80 3.99
C ASN A 44 -10.60 -16.40 4.30
N ARG A 45 -11.08 -15.67 3.28
CA ARG A 45 -11.65 -14.34 3.44
C ARG A 45 -12.79 -14.12 2.47
N TYR A 46 -13.92 -13.62 2.98
CA TYR A 46 -15.15 -13.39 2.20
C TYR A 46 -15.63 -14.63 1.42
N GLY A 47 -15.54 -15.82 2.02
CA GLY A 47 -15.94 -17.07 1.38
C GLY A 47 -15.01 -17.54 0.25
N ARG A 48 -13.82 -16.95 0.13
CA ARG A 48 -12.81 -17.27 -0.89
C ARG A 48 -11.51 -17.72 -0.22
N THR A 49 -10.84 -18.71 -0.81
CA THR A 49 -9.52 -19.14 -0.34
C THR A 49 -8.45 -18.38 -1.11
N TRP A 50 -7.72 -17.50 -0.42
CA TRP A 50 -6.64 -16.70 -1.00
C TRP A 50 -5.30 -17.42 -0.89
N ARG A 51 -4.47 -17.25 -1.92
CA ARG A 51 -3.14 -17.88 -2.04
C ARG A 51 -2.18 -16.98 -2.81
N PHE A 52 -0.92 -17.04 -2.43
CA PHE A 52 0.17 -16.53 -3.26
C PHE A 52 0.53 -17.55 -4.35
N SER A 53 0.95 -17.05 -5.51
CA SER A 53 1.80 -17.88 -6.39
C SER A 53 3.20 -17.99 -5.80
N LEU A 54 4.01 -18.91 -6.34
CA LEU A 54 5.44 -18.94 -6.05
C LEU A 54 6.06 -17.54 -6.31
N PRO A 55 6.58 -16.84 -5.28
CA PRO A 55 7.21 -15.54 -5.49
C PRO A 55 8.55 -15.69 -6.21
N ARG A 56 8.96 -14.66 -6.94
CA ARG A 56 10.21 -14.63 -7.69
C ARG A 56 11.00 -13.38 -7.36
N ASN A 57 12.32 -13.53 -7.31
CA ASN A 57 13.21 -12.37 -7.31
C ASN A 57 13.27 -11.80 -8.72
N PHE A 58 13.04 -10.50 -8.84
CA PHE A 58 12.95 -9.80 -10.11
C PHE A 58 13.58 -8.42 -9.98
N ASP A 59 14.74 -8.20 -10.63
CA ASP A 59 15.44 -6.90 -10.64
C ASP A 59 15.64 -6.28 -9.23
N GLY A 60 15.89 -7.11 -8.20
CA GLY A 60 16.05 -6.66 -6.80
C GLY A 60 14.74 -6.56 -5.99
N PHE A 61 13.60 -6.88 -6.60
CA PHE A 61 12.29 -6.92 -5.95
C PHE A 61 11.81 -8.36 -5.75
N LEU A 62 10.92 -8.57 -4.78
CA LEU A 62 10.12 -9.78 -4.68
C LEU A 62 8.80 -9.57 -5.42
N ALA A 63 8.45 -10.46 -6.33
CA ALA A 63 7.28 -10.28 -7.19
C ALA A 63 6.45 -11.57 -7.30
N GLY A 64 5.15 -11.43 -7.49
CA GLY A 64 4.28 -12.58 -7.62
C GLY A 64 2.84 -12.24 -7.95
N LYS A 65 1.96 -13.22 -7.73
CA LYS A 65 0.52 -13.09 -7.87
C LYS A 65 -0.11 -13.34 -6.51
N LEU A 66 -1.13 -12.57 -6.16
CA LEU A 66 -2.03 -12.85 -5.05
C LEU A 66 -3.42 -12.99 -5.65
N GLY A 67 -4.06 -14.12 -5.38
CA GLY A 67 -5.36 -14.41 -5.93
C GLY A 67 -6.18 -15.25 -4.98
N PHE A 68 -7.40 -15.52 -5.41
CA PHE A 68 -8.26 -16.45 -4.72
C PHE A 68 -8.72 -17.56 -5.65
N VAL A 69 -9.06 -18.68 -5.05
CA VAL A 69 -9.77 -19.78 -5.67
C VAL A 69 -11.15 -19.81 -5.03
N SER A 70 -12.18 -19.68 -5.86
CA SER A 70 -13.57 -19.92 -5.46
C SER A 70 -14.01 -21.27 -6.00
N VAL A 71 -14.64 -22.07 -5.15
CA VAL A 71 -15.44 -23.21 -5.60
C VAL A 71 -16.73 -22.61 -6.15
N GLY A 72 -16.88 -22.61 -7.46
CA GLY A 72 -18.07 -22.19 -8.16
C GLY A 72 -18.74 -23.37 -8.85
N ILE A 73 -19.96 -23.13 -9.29
CA ILE A 73 -20.69 -24.01 -10.20
C ILE A 73 -20.98 -23.20 -11.45
N GLU A 74 -20.44 -23.62 -12.57
CA GLU A 74 -20.63 -22.99 -13.88
C GLU A 74 -21.67 -23.79 -14.65
N LYS A 75 -22.59 -23.08 -15.32
CA LYS A 75 -23.48 -23.70 -16.29
C LYS A 75 -22.73 -23.79 -17.61
N LYS A 76 -22.36 -25.00 -18.00
CA LYS A 76 -21.79 -25.29 -19.30
C LYS A 76 -22.91 -25.72 -20.22
N THR A 77 -23.22 -24.90 -21.22
CA THR A 77 -24.16 -25.27 -22.28
C THR A 77 -23.41 -26.09 -23.32
N ASN A 78 -23.89 -27.28 -23.63
CA ASN A 78 -23.34 -28.14 -24.66
C ASN A 78 -24.44 -28.53 -25.65
N TYR A 79 -24.10 -28.76 -26.91
CA TYR A 79 -25.07 -29.28 -27.87
C TYR A 79 -25.02 -30.81 -27.83
N ASP A 80 -26.13 -31.43 -27.42
CA ASP A 80 -26.28 -32.87 -27.42
C ASP A 80 -26.75 -33.31 -28.82
N GLU A 81 -25.88 -33.96 -29.58
CA GLU A 81 -26.19 -34.40 -30.95
C GLU A 81 -27.28 -35.48 -31.01
N GLN A 82 -27.50 -36.26 -29.94
CA GLN A 82 -28.53 -37.29 -29.89
C GLN A 82 -29.90 -36.70 -29.57
N ALA A 83 -29.95 -35.73 -28.64
CA ALA A 83 -31.16 -34.98 -28.33
C ALA A 83 -31.45 -33.85 -29.33
N MET A 84 -30.46 -33.48 -30.17
CA MET A 84 -30.46 -32.32 -31.07
C MET A 84 -30.81 -31.00 -30.35
N ASP A 85 -30.42 -30.87 -29.08
CA ASP A 85 -30.76 -29.73 -28.23
C ASP A 85 -29.55 -29.23 -27.43
N PHE A 86 -29.64 -27.99 -26.96
CA PHE A 86 -28.67 -27.44 -26.03
C PHE A 86 -29.02 -27.92 -24.61
N THR A 87 -28.11 -28.67 -24.00
CA THR A 87 -28.21 -29.12 -22.61
C THR A 87 -27.35 -28.23 -21.71
N GLU A 88 -27.88 -27.88 -20.53
CA GLU A 88 -27.11 -27.17 -19.51
C GLU A 88 -26.61 -28.16 -18.45
N GLU A 89 -25.29 -28.26 -18.30
CA GLU A 89 -24.67 -29.03 -17.22
C GLU A 89 -24.11 -28.08 -16.15
N ILE A 90 -24.34 -28.41 -14.89
CA ILE A 90 -23.73 -27.71 -13.76
C ILE A 90 -22.39 -28.38 -13.46
N VAL A 91 -21.28 -27.74 -13.84
CA VAL A 91 -19.93 -28.24 -13.59
C VAL A 91 -19.29 -27.48 -12.43
N ASN A 92 -18.49 -28.18 -11.61
CA ASN A 92 -17.65 -27.52 -10.60
C ASN A 92 -16.60 -26.65 -11.30
N ALA A 93 -16.81 -25.34 -11.30
CA ALA A 93 -15.87 -24.38 -11.85
C ALA A 93 -14.97 -23.84 -10.75
N ARG A 94 -13.65 -23.89 -10.98
CA ARG A 94 -12.72 -23.13 -10.16
C ARG A 94 -12.63 -21.74 -10.75
N GLN A 95 -13.38 -20.80 -10.18
CA GLN A 95 -13.17 -19.39 -10.50
C GLN A 95 -11.94 -18.92 -9.74
N SER A 96 -10.80 -18.88 -10.43
CA SER A 96 -9.58 -18.27 -9.92
C SER A 96 -9.38 -16.91 -10.53
N ASN A 97 -9.17 -15.90 -9.69
CA ASN A 97 -8.71 -14.59 -10.15
C ASN A 97 -7.51 -14.16 -9.32
N TYR A 98 -6.62 -13.38 -9.93
CA TYR A 98 -5.41 -12.91 -9.29
C TYR A 98 -5.05 -11.51 -9.76
N VAL A 99 -4.20 -10.87 -8.98
CA VAL A 99 -3.51 -9.62 -9.31
C VAL A 99 -2.02 -9.78 -9.11
N TYR A 100 -1.23 -9.05 -9.89
CA TYR A 100 0.21 -8.97 -9.69
C TYR A 100 0.57 -8.04 -8.52
N TRP A 101 1.68 -8.34 -7.87
CA TRP A 101 2.28 -7.51 -6.84
C TRP A 101 3.81 -7.54 -6.93
N ILE A 102 4.43 -6.48 -6.42
CA ILE A 102 5.88 -6.29 -6.27
C ILE A 102 6.15 -5.70 -4.90
N LEU A 103 7.18 -6.19 -4.23
CA LEU A 103 7.66 -5.70 -2.95
C LEU A 103 9.14 -5.35 -3.07
N ASP A 104 9.47 -4.10 -2.77
CA ASP A 104 10.85 -3.68 -2.55
C ASP A 104 11.27 -4.09 -1.13
N LEU A 105 12.23 -5.02 -1.03
CA LEU A 105 12.71 -5.52 0.25
C LEU A 105 13.60 -4.53 1.00
N HIS A 106 14.13 -3.49 0.34
CA HIS A 106 14.94 -2.47 0.99
C HIS A 106 14.09 -1.35 1.59
N THR A 107 13.03 -0.94 0.87
CA THR A 107 12.16 0.17 1.30
C THR A 107 10.83 -0.30 1.90
N HIS A 108 10.57 -1.60 1.83
CA HIS A 108 9.36 -2.29 2.29
C HIS A 108 8.09 -1.81 1.57
N ILE A 109 8.22 -1.21 0.39
CA ILE A 109 7.08 -0.71 -0.38
C ILE A 109 6.48 -1.84 -1.20
N LEU A 110 5.21 -2.12 -0.93
CA LEU A 110 4.35 -3.05 -1.65
C LEU A 110 3.55 -2.30 -2.73
N THR A 111 3.71 -2.73 -3.97
CA THR A 111 3.02 -2.23 -5.15
C THR A 111 2.13 -3.34 -5.71
N PHE A 112 0.88 -3.05 -6.04
CA PHE A 112 -0.04 -4.08 -6.57
C PHE A 112 -1.14 -3.49 -7.44
N GLU A 113 -1.65 -4.27 -8.39
CA GLU A 113 -2.84 -3.89 -9.15
C GLU A 113 -4.15 -4.26 -8.44
N THR A 114 -5.21 -3.61 -8.89
CA THR A 114 -6.57 -4.09 -8.65
C THR A 114 -7.22 -4.53 -9.96
N LYS A 115 -8.08 -5.54 -9.86
CA LYS A 115 -8.85 -6.06 -10.98
C LYS A 115 -10.32 -6.03 -10.60
N THR A 116 -10.92 -4.85 -10.76
CA THR A 116 -12.33 -4.63 -10.42
C THR A 116 -13.25 -5.40 -11.39
N PRO A 117 -14.39 -5.91 -10.89
CA PRO A 117 -14.90 -5.79 -9.51
C PRO A 117 -14.33 -6.80 -8.51
N ASP A 118 -13.59 -7.83 -8.98
CA ASP A 118 -13.29 -9.04 -8.22
C ASP A 118 -12.25 -8.85 -7.11
N ILE A 119 -11.18 -8.13 -7.40
CA ILE A 119 -10.09 -7.82 -6.47
C ILE A 119 -9.95 -6.30 -6.40
N ARG A 120 -10.63 -5.70 -5.43
CA ARG A 120 -10.50 -4.28 -5.06
C ARG A 120 -9.34 -4.11 -4.09
N TYR A 121 -8.89 -2.86 -3.92
CA TYR A 121 -7.84 -2.51 -2.95
C TYR A 121 -8.08 -3.12 -1.56
N GLN A 122 -9.27 -2.95 -0.98
CA GLN A 122 -9.60 -3.49 0.35
C GLN A 122 -9.59 -5.03 0.39
N SER A 123 -9.94 -5.68 -0.71
CA SER A 123 -9.89 -7.15 -0.82
C SER A 123 -8.45 -7.65 -0.85
N PHE A 124 -7.59 -7.00 -1.65
CA PHE A 124 -6.17 -7.32 -1.70
C PHE A 124 -5.50 -7.05 -0.35
N ARG A 125 -5.65 -5.83 0.19
CA ARG A 125 -5.06 -5.42 1.47
C ARG A 125 -5.47 -6.37 2.58
N GLY A 126 -6.76 -6.63 2.72
CA GLY A 126 -7.26 -7.51 3.76
C GLY A 126 -6.84 -8.98 3.58
N ALA A 127 -6.62 -9.44 2.34
CA ALA A 127 -6.04 -10.76 2.11
C ALA A 127 -4.56 -10.78 2.49
N PHE A 128 -3.79 -9.81 2.01
CA PHE A 128 -2.37 -9.71 2.33
C PHE A 128 -2.13 -9.55 3.84
N GLU A 129 -2.88 -8.69 4.53
CA GLU A 129 -2.90 -8.58 5.99
C GLU A 129 -3.22 -9.92 6.67
N GLY A 130 -4.18 -10.69 6.13
CA GLY A 130 -4.48 -12.01 6.68
C GLY A 130 -3.29 -12.99 6.64
N PHE A 131 -2.33 -12.81 5.73
CA PHE A 131 -1.06 -13.55 5.74
C PHE A 131 -0.04 -12.96 6.73
N LEU A 132 -0.12 -11.67 7.03
CA LEU A 132 0.75 -11.00 8.02
C LEU A 132 0.33 -11.32 9.47
N ASP A 133 -0.98 -11.45 9.71
CA ASP A 133 -1.63 -11.21 11.01
C ASP A 133 -1.73 -12.43 11.95
N TYR A 134 -0.70 -13.28 12.07
CA TYR A 134 -0.78 -14.35 13.09
C TYR A 134 0.48 -14.65 13.91
N THR A 135 1.68 -14.24 13.48
CA THR A 135 2.91 -14.53 14.25
C THR A 135 4.01 -13.49 14.11
N ASN A 136 3.96 -12.62 13.09
CA ASN A 136 5.18 -11.94 12.62
C ASN A 136 5.20 -10.44 12.92
N GLY A 137 4.19 -9.93 13.64
CA GLY A 137 4.11 -8.54 14.07
C GLY A 137 4.36 -7.57 12.92
N MET A 138 3.62 -7.70 11.81
CA MET A 138 3.71 -6.81 10.65
C MET A 138 2.32 -6.35 10.21
N GLU A 139 2.25 -5.14 9.65
CA GLU A 139 1.02 -4.49 9.17
C GLU A 139 1.25 -3.79 7.83
N ILE A 140 0.15 -3.52 7.12
CA ILE A 140 0.14 -2.72 5.90
C ILE A 140 -0.26 -1.28 6.23
N GLU A 141 0.66 -0.35 6.03
CA GLU A 141 0.44 1.08 6.16
C GLU A 141 0.23 1.74 4.79
N ASP A 142 -0.65 2.73 4.73
CA ASP A 142 -0.86 3.53 3.52
C ASP A 142 0.26 4.56 3.36
N LEU A 143 0.75 4.71 2.14
CA LEU A 143 1.80 5.67 1.83
C LEU A 143 1.24 7.07 1.62
N VAL A 144 2.00 8.08 2.02
CA VAL A 144 1.69 9.50 1.78
C VAL A 144 2.32 9.92 0.45
N GLU A 145 1.65 10.77 -0.32
CA GLU A 145 2.24 11.46 -1.48
C GLU A 145 2.41 12.95 -1.14
N SER A 146 3.64 13.48 -1.09
CA SER A 146 3.88 14.89 -0.77
C SER A 146 3.28 15.80 -1.83
N THR A 147 3.29 15.38 -3.09
CA THR A 147 2.65 16.08 -4.23
C THR A 147 1.18 16.35 -3.94
N GLN A 148 0.42 15.33 -3.51
CA GLN A 148 -0.99 15.48 -3.17
C GLN A 148 -1.22 16.42 -1.99
N PHE A 149 -0.36 16.35 -0.96
CA PHE A 149 -0.44 17.30 0.15
C PHE A 149 -0.14 18.73 -0.32
N ASN A 150 0.91 18.92 -1.12
CA ASN A 150 1.30 20.21 -1.65
C ASN A 150 0.20 20.80 -2.55
N ASP A 151 -0.42 20.00 -3.41
CA ASP A 151 -1.51 20.46 -4.27
C ASP A 151 -2.77 20.77 -3.47
N TRP A 152 -3.10 19.94 -2.46
CA TRP A 152 -4.17 20.27 -1.52
C TRP A 152 -3.90 21.58 -0.78
N SER A 153 -2.66 21.79 -0.34
CA SER A 153 -2.27 22.97 0.43
C SER A 153 -2.40 24.26 -0.37
N LYS A 154 -2.13 24.20 -1.68
CA LYS A 154 -2.36 25.31 -2.62
C LYS A 154 -3.85 25.54 -2.92
N SER A 155 -4.71 24.57 -2.60
CA SER A 155 -6.15 24.62 -2.88
C SER A 155 -6.99 25.26 -1.77
N VAL A 156 -6.36 25.64 -0.65
CA VAL A 156 -6.97 26.28 0.53
C VAL A 156 -6.35 27.67 0.75
N ASP A 157 -7.13 28.59 1.29
CA ASP A 157 -6.70 29.96 1.58
C ASP A 157 -5.82 30.01 2.84
N SER A 158 -6.12 29.14 3.82
CA SER A 158 -5.39 29.05 5.07
C SER A 158 -5.41 27.65 5.64
N ILE A 159 -4.26 27.15 6.11
CA ILE A 159 -4.18 25.91 6.88
C ILE A 159 -4.36 26.25 8.36
N LEU A 160 -5.38 25.66 8.97
CA LEU A 160 -5.80 25.88 10.35
C LEU A 160 -5.12 24.91 11.32
N THR A 161 -5.07 23.63 10.95
CA THR A 161 -4.46 22.59 11.78
C THR A 161 -3.72 21.58 10.93
N PHE A 162 -2.60 21.09 11.43
CA PHE A 162 -1.84 20.00 10.85
C PHE A 162 -1.51 18.98 11.94
N THR A 163 -1.74 17.71 11.66
CA THR A 163 -1.40 16.60 12.56
C THR A 163 -0.56 15.59 11.81
N ALA A 164 0.57 15.19 12.39
CA ALA A 164 1.38 14.09 11.92
C ALA A 164 1.52 13.06 13.05
N ASN A 165 1.22 11.79 12.74
CA ASN A 165 1.58 10.67 13.60
C ASN A 165 2.84 10.05 13.00
N LEU A 166 3.95 10.21 13.71
CA LEU A 166 5.28 9.73 13.36
C LEU A 166 5.54 8.38 13.99
N ARG A 167 6.40 7.63 13.33
CA ARG A 167 6.90 6.35 13.79
C ARG A 167 8.40 6.27 13.53
N ALA A 168 9.15 5.65 14.44
CA ALA A 168 10.57 5.38 14.25
C ALA A 168 10.84 4.61 12.94
N PRO A 169 11.79 5.04 12.11
CA PRO A 169 12.27 4.26 10.99
C PRO A 169 13.13 3.12 11.52
N ASN A 170 12.83 1.89 11.08
CA ASN A 170 13.62 0.71 11.41
C ASN A 170 14.37 0.28 10.14
N PRO A 171 15.72 0.14 10.13
CA PRO A 171 16.65 0.23 11.26
C PRO A 171 17.44 1.56 11.40
N ASP A 172 17.31 2.52 10.48
CA ASP A 172 18.22 3.69 10.44
C ASP A 172 17.51 5.03 10.18
N TYR A 173 17.89 6.05 10.94
CA TYR A 173 17.44 7.44 10.85
C TYR A 173 18.26 8.29 9.86
N SER A 174 19.41 7.81 9.38
CA SER A 174 20.40 8.60 8.63
C SER A 174 19.86 9.31 7.38
N LYS A 175 18.80 8.77 6.77
CA LYS A 175 18.17 9.30 5.56
C LYS A 175 16.98 10.22 5.83
N HIS A 176 16.66 10.50 7.10
CA HIS A 176 15.44 11.19 7.51
C HIS A 176 15.68 12.62 8.04
N PRO A 177 14.67 13.51 8.00
CA PRO A 177 14.82 14.88 8.47
C PRO A 177 15.27 14.93 9.93
N LYS A 178 16.28 15.76 10.23
CA LYS A 178 16.87 15.89 11.57
C LYS A 178 15.84 16.14 12.68
N LEU A 179 14.79 16.91 12.37
CA LEU A 179 13.72 17.20 13.32
C LEU A 179 13.02 15.93 13.82
N VAL A 180 12.82 14.94 12.94
CA VAL A 180 12.14 13.70 13.30
C VAL A 180 13.02 12.83 14.20
N GLY A 181 14.31 12.72 13.86
CA GLY A 181 15.31 12.08 14.74
C GLY A 181 15.34 12.76 16.10
N GLN A 182 15.43 14.10 16.15
CA GLN A 182 15.40 14.84 17.41
C GLN A 182 14.14 14.62 18.25
N ILE A 183 12.97 14.38 17.65
CA ILE A 183 11.75 14.13 18.41
C ILE A 183 11.73 12.69 18.93
N LEU A 184 12.03 11.71 18.08
CA LEU A 184 11.89 10.30 18.43
C LEU A 184 13.10 9.78 19.22
N GLU A 185 14.33 10.12 18.83
CA GLU A 185 15.57 9.69 19.49
C GLU A 185 15.72 10.35 20.87
N ASN A 186 15.54 11.67 20.99
CA ASN A 186 15.71 12.35 22.28
C ASN A 186 14.64 11.96 23.32
N THR A 187 13.48 11.48 22.87
CA THR A 187 12.42 11.00 23.76
C THR A 187 12.45 9.48 23.95
N ASN A 188 13.33 8.77 23.23
CA ASN A 188 13.36 7.32 23.14
C ASN A 188 11.97 6.72 22.84
N ALA A 189 11.22 7.37 21.93
CA ALA A 189 9.84 7.01 21.62
C ALA A 189 9.73 6.30 20.26
N ASP A 190 8.99 5.19 20.23
CA ASP A 190 8.70 4.46 18.98
C ASP A 190 7.70 5.22 18.07
N LYS A 191 6.86 6.05 18.68
CA LYS A 191 5.80 6.81 18.01
C LYS A 191 5.70 8.20 18.64
N ALA A 192 5.44 9.21 17.82
CA ALA A 192 5.17 10.57 18.28
C ALA A 192 3.99 11.18 17.52
N LYS A 193 3.19 12.00 18.21
CA LYS A 193 2.12 12.77 17.57
C LYS A 193 2.42 14.25 17.65
N ILE A 194 2.58 14.88 16.49
CA ILE A 194 2.78 16.32 16.37
C ILE A 194 1.47 16.96 15.94
N VAL A 195 1.02 17.97 16.68
CA VAL A 195 -0.18 18.75 16.36
C VAL A 195 0.21 20.21 16.29
N LEU A 196 0.11 20.79 15.10
CA LEU A 196 0.28 22.21 14.86
C LEU A 196 -1.10 22.86 14.69
N LYS A 197 -1.34 23.94 15.43
CA LYS A 197 -2.56 24.73 15.32
C LYS A 197 -2.19 26.18 15.03
N LYS A 198 -2.90 26.79 14.10
CA LYS A 198 -2.80 28.22 13.84
C LYS A 198 -3.09 28.99 15.13
N ALA A 199 -2.19 29.89 15.50
CA ALA A 199 -2.38 30.79 16.63
C ALA A 199 -3.42 31.87 16.30
N LYS A 200 -4.22 32.27 17.29
CA LYS A 200 -5.21 33.34 17.12
C LYS A 200 -4.50 34.65 16.76
N GLY A 201 -4.99 35.35 15.73
CA GLY A 201 -4.39 36.60 15.26
C GLY A 201 -3.20 36.45 14.30
N TYR A 202 -2.76 35.21 14.01
CA TYR A 202 -1.72 34.94 13.02
C TYR A 202 -2.33 34.45 11.70
N GLY A 203 -1.54 34.50 10.62
CA GLY A 203 -1.91 33.97 9.31
C GLY A 203 -1.97 32.44 9.24
N SER A 204 -1.94 31.88 8.03
CA SER A 204 -1.87 30.42 7.81
C SER A 204 -0.67 29.77 8.52
N LEU A 205 -0.78 28.48 8.87
CA LEU A 205 0.41 27.68 9.16
C LEU A 205 1.38 27.72 7.96
N LYS A 206 2.67 27.93 8.24
CA LYS A 206 3.73 27.97 7.22
C LYS A 206 4.13 26.55 6.84
N ILE A 207 4.17 26.28 5.54
CA ILE A 207 4.43 24.94 5.00
C ILE A 207 5.93 24.69 4.81
N GLU A 208 6.73 25.74 4.52
CA GLU A 208 8.10 25.61 3.96
C GLU A 208 9.17 25.07 4.93
N SER A 209 8.81 24.55 6.10
CA SER A 209 9.77 23.98 7.06
C SER A 209 9.24 22.70 7.70
N THR A 210 8.86 22.75 8.98
CA THR A 210 8.43 21.60 9.79
C THR A 210 7.35 20.76 9.10
N ILE A 211 6.36 21.39 8.48
CA ILE A 211 5.29 20.65 7.80
C ILE A 211 5.85 19.87 6.61
N GLN A 212 6.66 20.48 5.73
CA GLN A 212 7.26 19.77 4.61
C GLN A 212 8.17 18.62 5.04
N ASP A 213 8.97 18.79 6.10
CA ASP A 213 9.81 17.71 6.61
C ASP A 213 8.96 16.53 7.10
N LEU A 214 7.86 16.79 7.82
CA LEU A 214 6.95 15.76 8.30
C LEU A 214 6.18 15.06 7.17
N VAL A 215 5.86 15.80 6.12
CA VAL A 215 5.19 15.29 4.91
C VAL A 215 6.14 14.42 4.09
N LYS A 216 7.38 14.85 3.86
CA LYS A 216 8.45 14.04 3.21
C LYS A 216 8.77 12.78 4.01
N TYR A 217 8.77 12.88 5.33
CA TYR A 217 8.93 11.72 6.20
C TYR A 217 7.76 10.72 6.04
N GLY A 218 6.55 11.24 5.77
CA GLY A 218 5.39 10.45 5.39
C GLY A 218 5.51 9.73 4.05
N GLU A 219 6.15 10.35 3.05
CA GLU A 219 6.42 9.69 1.75
C GLU A 219 7.33 8.48 1.88
N SER A 220 8.23 8.54 2.86
CA SER A 220 9.06 7.38 3.20
C SER A 220 8.28 6.30 3.95
N GLY A 221 6.98 6.51 4.20
CA GLY A 221 6.09 5.60 4.91
C GLY A 221 6.39 5.50 6.41
N TYR A 222 6.77 6.61 7.04
CA TYR A 222 6.99 6.66 8.49
C TYR A 222 6.10 7.69 9.19
N SER A 223 5.17 8.30 8.45
CA SER A 223 4.15 9.16 9.05
C SER A 223 2.80 9.04 8.37
N THR A 224 1.75 9.30 9.15
CA THR A 224 0.43 9.61 8.60
C THR A 224 0.10 11.05 8.92
N ILE A 225 -0.45 11.76 7.94
CA ILE A 225 -0.72 13.19 8.03
C ILE A 225 -2.20 13.48 7.83
N SER A 226 -2.73 14.42 8.61
CA SER A 226 -4.05 14.98 8.40
C SER A 226 -3.99 16.49 8.58
N ALA A 227 -4.64 17.23 7.70
CA ALA A 227 -4.66 18.68 7.75
C ALA A 227 -6.06 19.23 7.50
N CYS A 228 -6.34 20.37 8.13
CA CYS A 228 -7.58 21.10 8.01
C CYS A 228 -7.24 22.48 7.46
N GLY A 229 -7.85 22.85 6.34
CA GLY A 229 -7.72 24.15 5.73
C GLY A 229 -9.09 24.78 5.50
N GLU A 230 -9.09 26.08 5.27
CA GLU A 230 -10.26 26.87 4.96
C GLU A 230 -10.15 27.39 3.52
N LYS A 231 -11.24 27.33 2.77
CA LYS A 231 -11.38 27.98 1.47
C LYS A 231 -12.76 28.62 1.38
N ASP A 232 -12.84 29.92 1.08
CA ASP A 232 -14.12 30.62 0.90
C ASP A 232 -15.09 30.43 2.10
N GLY A 233 -14.57 30.42 3.33
CA GLY A 233 -15.35 30.18 4.56
C GLY A 233 -15.75 28.72 4.81
N ARG A 234 -15.30 27.78 3.97
CA ARG A 234 -15.59 26.34 4.10
C ARG A 234 -14.36 25.54 4.49
N THR A 235 -14.56 24.54 5.34
CA THR A 235 -13.49 23.62 5.73
C THR A 235 -13.21 22.56 4.66
N LYS A 236 -11.93 22.37 4.34
CA LYS A 236 -11.42 21.25 3.55
C LYS A 236 -10.47 20.42 4.40
N ILE A 237 -10.55 19.10 4.24
CA ILE A 237 -9.74 18.14 5.00
C ILE A 237 -8.82 17.38 4.04
N PHE A 238 -7.55 17.27 4.41
CA PHE A 238 -6.61 16.32 3.88
C PHE A 238 -6.40 15.21 4.90
N ASP A 239 -6.39 13.96 4.43
CA ASP A 239 -6.15 12.79 5.25
C ASP A 239 -5.38 11.79 4.39
N SER A 240 -4.10 11.58 4.70
CA SER A 240 -3.25 10.69 3.91
C SER A 240 -3.71 9.24 4.00
N LYS A 241 -4.37 8.83 5.09
CA LYS A 241 -4.93 7.47 5.23
C LYS A 241 -6.06 7.18 4.25
N LYS A 242 -6.72 8.24 3.76
CA LYS A 242 -7.83 8.11 2.79
C LYS A 242 -7.36 8.28 1.35
N ARG A 243 -6.11 8.66 1.15
CA ARG A 243 -5.53 9.03 -0.15
C ARG A 243 -4.36 8.11 -0.45
N ILE A 244 -4.71 6.87 -0.75
CA ILE A 244 -3.74 5.88 -1.22
C ILE A 244 -3.22 6.38 -2.58
N PRO A 245 -1.90 6.42 -2.82
CA PRO A 245 -1.36 6.73 -4.13
C PRO A 245 -1.87 5.70 -5.13
N VAL A 246 -2.49 6.18 -6.21
CA VAL A 246 -3.01 5.34 -7.29
C VAL A 246 -2.46 5.84 -8.60
N GLU A 247 -1.81 4.95 -9.33
CA GLU A 247 -1.31 5.22 -10.66
C GLU A 247 -2.08 4.41 -11.70
N LYS A 248 -2.42 5.05 -12.82
CA LYS A 248 -3.09 4.38 -13.94
C LYS A 248 -2.06 3.91 -14.94
N ILE A 249 -1.93 2.59 -15.08
CA ILE A 249 -1.05 2.02 -16.11
C ILE A 249 -1.61 2.37 -17.49
N GLY A 250 -0.75 2.95 -18.33
CA GLY A 250 -1.06 3.35 -19.70
C GLY A 250 -0.95 4.85 -19.96
N GLU A 251 -0.86 5.67 -18.91
CA GLU A 251 -0.51 7.08 -19.03
C GLU A 251 1.02 7.25 -19.01
N PRO A 252 1.60 8.12 -19.86
CA PRO A 252 3.04 8.33 -19.88
C PRO A 252 3.49 8.92 -18.55
N LEU A 253 4.46 8.26 -17.90
CA LEU A 253 5.07 8.77 -16.68
C LEU A 253 5.64 10.18 -16.92
N PRO A 254 5.43 11.15 -16.01
CA PRO A 254 6.02 12.49 -16.12
C PRO A 254 7.54 12.39 -16.31
N LYS A 255 8.18 13.16 -17.21
CA LYS A 255 9.58 12.91 -17.60
C LYS A 255 10.62 13.14 -16.50
N ASP A 256 10.37 14.01 -15.51
CA ASP A 256 11.42 14.54 -14.62
C ASP A 256 11.46 14.01 -13.18
N ASP A 257 10.55 13.14 -12.78
CA ASP A 257 10.52 12.67 -11.41
C ASP A 257 11.44 11.43 -11.17
N ASN A 258 12.50 11.56 -10.38
CA ASN A 258 13.34 10.44 -9.93
C ASN A 258 12.72 9.71 -8.72
N SER A 259 11.41 9.85 -8.50
CA SER A 259 10.72 9.21 -7.38
C SER A 259 10.80 7.69 -7.42
N ILE A 260 10.83 7.11 -6.22
CA ILE A 260 10.72 5.67 -5.98
C ILE A 260 9.52 5.04 -6.70
N TRP A 261 8.45 5.81 -6.90
CA TRP A 261 7.25 5.41 -7.63
C TRP A 261 7.53 5.01 -9.07
N LYS A 262 8.34 5.77 -9.81
CA LYS A 262 8.70 5.39 -11.19
C LYS A 262 9.50 4.11 -11.27
N ILE A 263 10.41 3.91 -10.32
CA ILE A 263 11.22 2.70 -10.24
C ILE A 263 10.30 1.50 -10.04
N LEU A 264 9.37 1.60 -9.08
CA LEU A 264 8.39 0.55 -8.78
C LEU A 264 7.45 0.28 -9.96
N ILE A 265 6.92 1.32 -10.61
CA ILE A 265 6.04 1.17 -11.80
C ILE A 265 6.81 0.56 -12.97
N SER A 266 8.06 0.95 -13.18
CA SER A 266 8.92 0.39 -14.23
C SER A 266 9.21 -1.10 -13.97
N ALA A 267 9.59 -1.45 -12.74
CA ALA A 267 9.77 -2.84 -12.32
C ALA A 267 8.47 -3.66 -12.51
N TYR A 268 7.33 -3.08 -12.11
CA TYR A 268 6.01 -3.67 -12.27
C TYR A 268 5.64 -3.97 -13.71
N ASN A 269 5.76 -2.98 -14.60
CA ASN A 269 5.48 -3.15 -16.02
C ASN A 269 6.40 -4.19 -16.66
N LYS A 270 7.70 -4.19 -16.32
CA LYS A 270 8.63 -5.21 -16.82
C LYS A 270 8.25 -6.62 -16.36
N PHE A 271 7.86 -6.78 -15.09
CA PHE A 271 7.46 -8.06 -14.53
C PHE A 271 6.20 -8.61 -15.20
N ILE A 272 5.16 -7.78 -15.40
CA ILE A 272 3.96 -8.18 -16.13
C ILE A 272 4.29 -8.60 -17.55
N ASN A 273 5.04 -7.77 -18.29
CA ASN A 273 5.33 -8.05 -19.69
C ASN A 273 6.08 -9.37 -19.89
N ARG A 274 6.97 -9.73 -18.96
CA ARG A 274 7.68 -11.04 -18.98
C ARG A 274 6.84 -12.20 -18.45
N SER A 275 5.83 -11.95 -17.64
CA SER A 275 4.94 -13.00 -17.09
C SER A 275 3.81 -13.36 -18.04
N CYS A 276 3.53 -12.51 -19.03
CA CYS A 276 2.52 -12.70 -20.08
C CYS A 276 3.09 -13.22 -21.40
N SER A 277 4.43 -13.25 -21.55
CA SER A 277 5.17 -13.87 -22.66
C SER A 277 5.49 -15.32 -22.36
#